data_AF-A0A6A4DYB3-F1
#
_entry.id   AF-A0A6A4DYB3-F1
#
_cell.length_a   1.000
_cell.length_b   1.000
_cell.length_c   1.000
_cell.angle_alpha   90.00
_cell.angle_beta   90.00
_cell.angle_gamma   90.00
#
_symmetry.space_group_name_H-M   'P 1'
#
loop_
_entity.id
_entity.type
_entity.pdbx_description
1 polymer ?
#
loop_
_entity_poly.entity_id
_entity_poly.type
_entity_poly.pdbx_seq_one_letter_code
_entity_poly.pdbx_strand_id
1 'polypeptide(L)'
;MTKPRVQPGGKGLSGKGPRTTSVDSTVVTRESEIVMVHAKTKRNFAKWHVFNILRRLAAVAAAVQYISTSMSAMWWALQVLSGASNPTETLRVFPSSLIESYVGGGLIRDSPLVQDVLGGDTSPRDFALFLESETKTSTENCSQVSLFNENIYNYDFLSNGFAGIVADTKYNISTLDKFELVLLVVDCSFSKLVEGDPSEMRIYNLVRSRDDPTDLHLLTTSLSVQEYKVPNLNKQGPALVGMITVIQDMQAENVDQFYMVATTYPYQRSPDFEMYEFVGVTSDSFLELRSVPRDPLTEPVKNLITARKRGFYNGDSQSNIRTMYSTLDGVDAKSALTRWEWTGEAVTVDAWAWVHCIHFFFGLQTIFSLIVLTLVTYQKIRTGKVWIGDPFASVSTATIVLRGLLVLASWFLDSFWSINEYAMSRAAILT
;
A
#
# COMPACT_ATOMS: atom_id res chain seq x y z
N MET A 1 41.12 -75.64 13.24
CA MET A 1 41.95 -75.61 12.02
C MET A 1 42.82 -74.36 12.02
N THR A 2 44.13 -74.57 12.16
CA THR A 2 45.23 -73.86 11.47
C THR A 2 45.22 -72.32 11.25
N LYS A 3 46.03 -71.63 12.10
CA LYS A 3 47.05 -70.54 11.90
C LYS A 3 47.55 -70.26 10.46
N PRO A 4 48.38 -69.19 10.15
CA PRO A 4 49.13 -68.27 11.06
C PRO A 4 49.39 -66.76 10.65
N ARG A 5 49.79 -65.94 11.67
CA ARG A 5 50.96 -64.98 11.79
C ARG A 5 50.99 -63.69 10.92
N VAL A 6 51.33 -62.48 11.41
CA VAL A 6 52.66 -61.97 11.89
C VAL A 6 52.53 -60.70 12.80
N GLN A 7 53.41 -60.61 13.82
CA GLN A 7 53.79 -59.46 14.71
C GLN A 7 55.22 -58.96 14.29
N PRO A 8 55.81 -57.81 14.72
CA PRO A 8 55.90 -57.24 16.10
C PRO A 8 55.90 -55.68 16.13
N GLY A 9 56.11 -54.87 17.19
CA GLY A 9 56.53 -54.94 18.60
C GLY A 9 56.46 -53.48 19.14
N GLY A 10 56.28 -53.16 20.42
CA GLY A 10 57.13 -53.48 21.57
C GLY A 10 56.55 -52.93 22.89
N LYS A 11 57.00 -53.52 24.00
CA LYS A 11 56.45 -53.50 25.37
C LYS A 11 56.99 -52.36 26.24
N GLY A 12 56.24 -52.05 27.32
CA GLY A 12 56.83 -51.55 28.56
C GLY A 12 55.82 -50.99 29.57
N LEU A 13 55.41 -51.79 30.55
CA LEU A 13 54.62 -51.42 31.74
C LEU A 13 55.38 -51.92 32.97
N SER A 14 55.48 -51.11 34.04
CA SER A 14 55.29 -51.49 35.46
C SER A 14 55.85 -50.44 36.42
N GLY A 15 55.10 -50.06 37.46
CA GLY A 15 55.66 -49.34 38.63
C GLY A 15 54.69 -48.58 39.56
N LYS A 16 53.88 -49.31 40.34
CA LYS A 16 53.06 -48.99 41.54
C LYS A 16 53.33 -47.73 42.39
N GLY A 17 52.23 -47.11 42.87
CA GLY A 17 51.92 -46.99 44.32
C GLY A 17 52.03 -45.61 45.02
N PRO A 18 51.31 -45.37 46.14
CA PRO A 18 50.45 -44.18 46.32
C PRO A 18 50.86 -43.21 47.45
N ARG A 19 50.26 -42.00 47.50
CA ARG A 19 50.31 -41.10 48.67
C ARG A 19 48.96 -40.42 48.92
N THR A 20 48.57 -40.40 50.20
CA THR A 20 47.39 -39.75 50.80
C THR A 20 47.81 -38.56 51.69
N THR A 21 46.80 -37.77 52.11
CA THR A 21 46.75 -36.72 53.16
C THR A 21 47.35 -35.34 52.82
N SER A 22 46.89 -34.19 53.34
CA SER A 22 45.62 -33.68 53.90
C SER A 22 45.76 -32.14 54.02
N VAL A 23 44.64 -31.45 54.23
CA VAL A 23 44.40 -29.99 54.35
C VAL A 23 45.15 -29.34 55.54
N ASP A 24 45.69 -28.11 55.42
CA ASP A 24 45.26 -26.93 56.23
C ASP A 24 45.96 -25.56 55.99
N SER A 25 45.12 -24.51 56.08
CA SER A 25 45.27 -23.15 56.64
C SER A 25 46.40 -22.14 56.29
N THR A 26 45.95 -20.99 55.77
CA THR A 26 46.22 -19.56 56.16
C THR A 26 47.59 -18.86 56.00
N VAL A 27 47.60 -17.85 55.10
CA VAL A 27 47.99 -16.41 55.22
C VAL A 27 49.20 -15.98 56.09
N VAL A 28 50.12 -15.18 55.51
CA VAL A 28 50.56 -13.81 55.92
C VAL A 28 52.01 -13.49 55.48
N THR A 29 52.09 -12.51 54.57
CA THR A 29 53.13 -11.49 54.26
C THR A 29 54.60 -11.66 54.68
N ARG A 30 55.51 -11.38 53.74
CA ARG A 30 56.61 -10.42 54.00
C ARG A 30 57.01 -9.67 52.73
N GLU A 31 57.19 -8.38 52.92
CA GLU A 31 57.32 -7.32 51.93
C GLU A 31 58.49 -7.47 50.97
N SER A 32 58.24 -6.97 49.77
CA SER A 32 59.14 -6.72 48.67
C SER A 32 60.24 -5.71 49.03
N GLU A 33 61.48 -6.13 48.90
CA GLU A 33 62.62 -5.22 48.74
C GLU A 33 62.58 -4.63 47.32
N ILE A 34 62.61 -3.31 47.28
CA ILE A 34 62.47 -2.49 46.08
C ILE A 34 63.79 -2.52 45.29
N VAL A 35 63.76 -3.03 44.06
CA VAL A 35 64.69 -2.62 43.01
C VAL A 35 63.88 -2.02 41.88
N MET A 36 63.76 -0.69 41.90
CA MET A 36 63.32 0.09 40.76
C MET A 36 64.39 0.04 39.66
N VAL A 37 64.09 -0.63 38.55
CA VAL A 37 64.73 -0.29 37.27
C VAL A 37 63.73 0.54 36.47
N HIS A 38 64.02 1.85 36.44
CA HIS A 38 63.34 2.84 35.62
C HIS A 38 63.55 2.53 34.13
N ALA A 39 62.57 1.89 33.49
CA ALA A 39 62.45 1.91 32.04
C ALA A 39 61.56 3.09 31.61
N LYS A 40 62.20 4.16 31.13
CA LYS A 40 61.52 5.27 30.45
C LYS A 40 60.87 4.77 29.16
N THR A 41 59.58 4.44 29.21
CA THR A 41 58.76 4.27 27.99
C THR A 41 57.81 5.45 27.85
N LYS A 42 58.28 6.51 27.19
CA LYS A 42 57.49 7.72 26.89
C LYS A 42 56.58 7.49 25.67
N ARG A 43 55.28 7.78 25.85
CA ARG A 43 54.37 8.41 24.87
C ARG A 43 53.81 7.61 23.66
N ASN A 44 53.86 6.28 23.62
CA ASN A 44 53.01 5.48 22.70
C ASN A 44 51.81 4.82 23.40
N PHE A 45 51.80 4.79 24.73
CA PHE A 45 50.78 4.14 25.56
C PHE A 45 49.41 4.86 25.51
N ALA A 46 49.42 6.19 25.42
CA ALA A 46 48.21 7.01 25.44
C ALA A 46 47.35 6.87 24.17
N LYS A 47 47.97 6.82 22.98
CA LYS A 47 47.23 6.68 21.71
C LYS A 47 46.49 5.34 21.61
N TRP A 48 47.13 4.26 22.06
CA TRP A 48 46.54 2.92 22.03
C TRP A 48 45.41 2.77 23.07
N HIS A 49 45.54 3.40 24.24
CA HIS A 49 44.47 3.46 25.22
C HIS A 49 43.27 4.27 24.72
N VAL A 50 43.51 5.43 24.10
CA VAL A 50 42.45 6.24 23.48
C VAL A 50 41.76 5.47 22.35
N PHE A 51 42.52 4.82 21.46
CA PHE A 51 41.96 3.98 20.40
C PHE A 51 41.08 2.85 20.96
N ASN A 52 41.53 2.17 22.01
CA ASN A 52 40.74 1.11 22.63
C ASN A 52 39.46 1.63 23.28
N ILE A 53 39.51 2.79 23.93
CA ILE A 53 38.31 3.43 24.49
C ILE A 53 37.34 3.77 23.37
N LEU A 54 37.81 4.40 22.28
CA LEU A 54 36.98 4.72 21.11
C LEU A 54 36.37 3.47 20.48
N ARG A 55 37.16 2.40 20.29
CA ARG A 55 36.66 1.12 19.77
C ARG A 55 35.55 0.54 20.65
N ARG A 56 35.71 0.61 21.98
CA ARG A 56 34.71 0.09 22.92
C ARG A 56 33.46 0.96 22.98
N LEU A 57 33.61 2.29 22.88
CA LEU A 57 32.48 3.19 22.72
C LEU A 57 31.71 2.93 21.41
N ALA A 58 32.44 2.68 20.31
CA ALA A 58 31.82 2.28 19.04
C ALA A 58 31.08 0.94 19.15
N ALA A 59 31.61 -0.03 19.91
CA ALA A 59 30.91 -1.29 20.18
C ALA A 59 29.61 -1.07 21.00
N VAL A 60 29.64 -0.18 22.00
CA VAL A 60 28.44 0.22 22.75
C VAL A 60 27.42 0.90 21.84
N ALA A 61 27.86 1.82 20.97
CA ALA A 61 26.99 2.46 19.99
C ALA A 61 26.36 1.44 19.03
N ALA A 62 27.14 0.46 18.54
CA ALA A 62 26.65 -0.62 17.70
C ALA A 62 25.63 -1.51 18.44
N ALA A 63 25.82 -1.78 19.74
CA ALA A 63 24.85 -2.51 20.54
C ALA A 63 23.53 -1.74 20.72
N VAL A 64 23.59 -0.42 20.93
CA VAL A 64 22.40 0.44 20.98
C VAL A 64 21.68 0.45 19.63
N GLN A 65 22.41 0.58 18.52
CA GLN A 65 21.84 0.49 17.18
C GLN A 65 21.17 -0.87 16.94
N TYR A 66 21.83 -1.96 17.35
CA TYR A 66 21.28 -3.31 17.22
C TYR A 66 19.98 -3.49 18.00
N ILE A 67 19.89 -2.96 19.22
CA ILE A 67 18.66 -2.94 20.00
C ILE A 67 17.58 -2.15 19.27
N SER A 68 17.90 -0.94 18.79
CA SER A 68 16.96 -0.10 18.05
C SER A 68 16.39 -0.83 16.83
N THR A 69 17.25 -1.43 16.01
CA THR A 69 16.82 -2.20 14.83
C THR A 69 15.99 -3.42 15.23
N SER A 70 16.37 -4.14 16.27
CA SER A 70 15.65 -5.34 16.73
C SER A 70 14.26 -5.02 17.28
N MET A 71 14.14 -3.93 18.06
CA MET A 71 12.85 -3.46 18.57
C MET A 71 11.98 -2.90 17.44
N SER A 72 12.58 -2.21 16.47
CA SER A 72 11.86 -1.73 15.28
C SER A 72 11.34 -2.89 14.43
N ALA A 73 12.14 -3.94 14.22
CA ALA A 73 11.71 -5.13 13.48
C ALA A 73 10.55 -5.86 14.17
N MET A 74 10.61 -6.00 15.51
CA MET A 74 9.48 -6.52 16.30
C MET A 74 8.23 -5.65 16.12
N TRP A 75 8.37 -4.33 16.24
CA TRP A 75 7.24 -3.41 16.09
C TRP A 75 6.58 -3.55 14.72
N TRP A 76 7.37 -3.56 13.64
CA TRP A 76 6.87 -3.76 12.28
C TRP A 76 6.20 -5.13 12.09
N ALA A 77 6.77 -6.20 12.66
CA ALA A 77 6.16 -7.52 12.62
C ALA A 77 4.75 -7.52 13.25
N LEU A 78 4.57 -6.83 14.38
CA LEU A 78 3.26 -6.67 15.00
C LEU A 78 2.30 -5.84 14.15
N GLN A 79 2.78 -4.76 13.53
CA GLN A 79 1.96 -3.90 12.67
C GLN A 79 1.43 -4.68 11.46
N VAL A 80 2.30 -5.44 10.78
CA VAL A 80 1.91 -6.25 9.62
C VAL A 80 0.99 -7.40 10.02
N LEU A 81 1.17 -7.97 11.22
CA LEU A 81 0.26 -8.99 11.75
C LEU A 81 -1.16 -8.43 11.96
N SER A 82 -1.29 -7.16 12.35
CA SER A 82 -2.58 -6.47 12.52
C SER A 82 -3.14 -5.83 11.24
N GLY A 83 -2.40 -5.87 10.13
CA GLY A 83 -2.71 -5.13 8.90
C GLY A 83 -2.09 -3.74 8.92
N ALA A 84 -0.84 -3.64 8.49
CA ALA A 84 -0.13 -2.36 8.43
C ALA A 84 -0.63 -1.56 7.23
N SER A 85 -1.13 -0.34 7.47
CA SER A 85 -1.47 0.61 6.41
C SER A 85 -0.29 1.52 6.08
N ASN A 86 -0.09 1.75 4.79
CA ASN A 86 0.74 2.86 4.30
C ASN A 86 -0.02 4.18 4.43
N PRO A 87 0.67 5.33 4.45
CA PRO A 87 0.03 6.63 4.37
C PRO A 87 -0.86 6.74 3.13
N THR A 88 -1.93 7.51 3.22
CA THR A 88 -2.80 7.79 2.08
C THR A 88 -2.00 8.45 0.95
N GLU A 89 -2.11 7.90 -0.25
CA GLU A 89 -1.43 8.41 -1.45
C GLU A 89 -2.35 8.31 -2.69
N THR A 90 -1.98 9.02 -3.75
CA THR A 90 -2.58 8.83 -5.07
C THR A 90 -2.08 7.52 -5.65
N LEU A 91 -2.92 6.49 -5.62
CA LEU A 91 -2.56 5.13 -6.03
C LEU A 91 -2.70 4.93 -7.54
N ARG A 92 -3.64 5.64 -8.17
CA ARG A 92 -3.84 5.63 -9.63
C ARG A 92 -4.46 6.94 -10.12
N VAL A 93 -4.18 7.26 -11.38
CA VAL A 93 -4.94 8.23 -12.16
C VAL A 93 -5.32 7.57 -13.48
N PHE A 94 -6.60 7.59 -13.84
CA PHE A 94 -7.06 7.09 -15.15
C PHE A 94 -7.28 8.28 -16.08
N PRO A 95 -6.36 8.53 -17.03
CA PRO A 95 -6.50 9.61 -17.99
C PRO A 95 -7.46 9.25 -19.13
N SER A 96 -8.10 10.29 -19.66
CA SER A 96 -8.76 10.34 -20.97
C SER A 96 -8.23 11.58 -21.69
N SER A 97 -7.37 11.37 -22.68
CA SER A 97 -6.61 12.46 -23.30
C SER A 97 -7.25 13.03 -24.56
N LEU A 98 -8.01 12.23 -25.32
CA LEU A 98 -8.54 12.70 -26.61
C LEU A 98 -9.73 13.61 -26.41
N ILE A 99 -10.62 13.31 -25.46
CA ILE A 99 -11.84 14.09 -25.24
C ILE A 99 -11.54 15.59 -25.02
N GLU A 100 -10.40 15.93 -24.41
CA GLU A 100 -10.00 17.32 -24.17
C GLU A 100 -9.92 18.14 -25.47
N SER A 101 -9.28 17.60 -26.51
CA SER A 101 -9.11 18.32 -27.78
C SER A 101 -10.43 18.47 -28.54
N TYR A 102 -11.32 17.48 -28.41
CA TYR A 102 -12.64 17.53 -29.04
C TYR A 102 -13.60 18.48 -28.33
N VAL A 103 -13.46 18.67 -27.02
CA VAL A 103 -14.33 19.58 -26.26
C VAL A 103 -13.78 21.02 -26.27
N GLY A 104 -12.46 21.19 -26.36
CA GLY A 104 -11.83 22.50 -26.40
C GLY A 104 -11.85 23.22 -25.04
N GLY A 105 -11.76 24.56 -25.08
CA GLY A 105 -11.55 25.39 -23.88
C GLY A 105 -12.66 26.41 -23.60
N GLY A 106 -13.90 26.16 -24.02
CA GLY A 106 -15.04 27.06 -23.81
C GLY A 106 -16.36 26.30 -23.68
N LEU A 107 -17.45 26.91 -24.14
CA LEU A 107 -18.78 26.32 -24.12
C LEU A 107 -18.83 25.04 -24.95
N ILE A 108 -19.52 24.00 -24.45
CA ILE A 108 -19.67 22.71 -25.15
C ILE A 108 -20.29 22.90 -26.54
N ARG A 109 -21.25 23.83 -26.69
CA ARG A 109 -21.85 24.15 -28.00
C ARG A 109 -20.82 24.57 -29.05
N ASP A 110 -19.80 25.30 -28.63
CA ASP A 110 -18.82 25.90 -29.53
C ASP A 110 -17.59 24.98 -29.70
N SER A 111 -17.65 23.76 -29.16
CA SER A 111 -16.56 22.78 -29.19
C SER A 111 -16.31 22.20 -30.60
N PRO A 112 -15.07 21.77 -30.92
CA PRO A 112 -14.77 21.02 -32.15
C PRO A 112 -15.64 19.76 -32.33
N LEU A 113 -16.02 19.09 -31.24
CA LEU A 113 -16.94 17.94 -31.27
C LEU A 113 -18.28 18.34 -31.90
N VAL A 114 -18.83 19.49 -31.53
CA VAL A 114 -20.14 19.93 -32.03
C VAL A 114 -19.99 20.60 -33.40
N GLN A 115 -19.01 21.47 -33.57
CA GLN A 115 -18.88 22.30 -34.78
C GLN A 115 -18.23 21.53 -35.93
N ASP A 116 -17.12 20.82 -35.68
CA ASP A 116 -16.32 20.21 -36.73
C ASP A 116 -16.72 18.74 -36.98
N VAL A 117 -16.93 17.96 -35.91
CA VAL A 117 -17.29 16.53 -36.04
C VAL A 117 -18.76 16.34 -36.38
N LEU A 118 -19.65 17.07 -35.71
CA LEU A 118 -21.10 16.99 -35.94
C LEU A 118 -21.63 17.98 -36.97
N GLY A 119 -20.79 18.91 -37.46
CA GLY A 119 -21.21 19.93 -38.43
C GLY A 119 -22.30 20.87 -37.89
N GLY A 120 -22.36 21.04 -36.57
CA GLY A 120 -23.39 21.81 -35.88
C GLY A 120 -24.75 21.13 -35.74
N ASP A 121 -24.94 19.90 -36.23
CA ASP A 121 -26.20 19.16 -36.07
C ASP A 121 -26.24 18.38 -34.75
N THR A 122 -27.10 18.82 -33.85
CA THR A 122 -27.28 18.24 -32.51
C THR A 122 -28.51 17.35 -32.42
N SER A 123 -29.06 16.89 -33.55
CA SER A 123 -30.17 15.94 -33.55
C SER A 123 -29.72 14.59 -32.98
N PRO A 124 -30.54 13.90 -32.15
CA PRO A 124 -30.21 12.61 -31.56
C PRO A 124 -29.70 11.58 -32.58
N ARG A 125 -28.69 10.80 -32.18
CA ARG A 125 -28.06 9.75 -32.99
C ARG A 125 -28.31 8.37 -32.41
N ASP A 126 -28.29 7.36 -33.28
CA ASP A 126 -28.46 5.94 -32.97
C ASP A 126 -27.13 5.15 -33.00
N PHE A 127 -26.01 5.86 -32.87
CA PHE A 127 -24.66 5.28 -32.81
C PHE A 127 -23.83 5.94 -31.71
N ALA A 128 -22.76 5.26 -31.29
CA ALA A 128 -21.72 5.81 -30.42
C ALA A 128 -20.55 6.30 -31.27
N LEU A 129 -19.95 7.43 -30.88
CA LEU A 129 -18.75 7.97 -31.50
C LEU A 129 -17.51 7.58 -30.69
N PHE A 130 -16.55 6.96 -31.35
CA PHE A 130 -15.27 6.54 -30.79
C PHE A 130 -14.18 7.52 -31.22
N LEU A 131 -13.52 8.16 -30.26
CA LEU A 131 -12.39 9.06 -30.52
C LEU A 131 -11.12 8.21 -30.63
N GLU A 132 -10.61 7.98 -31.85
CA GLU A 132 -9.45 7.10 -32.06
C GLU A 132 -8.12 7.87 -32.01
N SER A 133 -8.12 9.13 -32.43
CA SER A 133 -6.99 10.06 -32.30
C SER A 133 -7.50 11.50 -32.26
N GLU A 134 -6.61 12.49 -32.15
CA GLU A 134 -6.97 13.92 -32.13
C GLU A 134 -7.80 14.37 -33.35
N THR A 135 -7.71 13.65 -34.48
CA THR A 135 -8.37 14.03 -35.73
C THR A 135 -9.16 12.89 -36.38
N LYS A 136 -9.21 11.71 -35.75
CA LYS A 136 -9.89 10.53 -36.30
C LYS A 136 -10.93 10.02 -35.33
N THR A 137 -12.15 9.87 -35.85
CA THR A 137 -13.27 9.26 -35.14
C THR A 137 -13.77 8.02 -35.89
N SER A 138 -14.47 7.15 -35.17
CA SER A 138 -15.13 5.95 -35.70
C SER A 138 -16.54 5.85 -35.12
N THR A 139 -17.45 5.17 -35.81
CA THR A 139 -18.80 4.84 -35.29
C THR A 139 -18.95 3.35 -34.99
N GLU A 140 -17.87 2.57 -35.18
CA GLU A 140 -17.90 1.11 -35.03
C GLU A 140 -17.21 0.67 -33.75
N ASN A 141 -15.96 1.08 -33.53
CA ASN A 141 -15.14 0.67 -32.38
C ASN A 141 -13.88 1.54 -32.23
N CYS A 142 -13.08 1.22 -31.20
CA CYS A 142 -11.70 1.68 -31.03
C CYS A 142 -10.71 0.72 -31.73
N SER A 143 -10.44 0.90 -33.02
CA SER A 143 -9.70 -0.07 -33.85
C SER A 143 -8.25 -0.32 -33.43
N GLN A 144 -7.64 0.64 -32.73
CA GLN A 144 -6.25 0.55 -32.25
C GLN A 144 -6.12 -0.04 -30.84
N VAL A 145 -7.24 -0.36 -30.19
CA VAL A 145 -7.23 -0.91 -28.82
C VAL A 145 -7.42 -2.43 -28.87
N SER A 146 -6.34 -3.15 -28.56
CA SER A 146 -6.28 -4.62 -28.69
C SER A 146 -7.25 -5.38 -27.79
N LEU A 147 -7.55 -4.83 -26.61
CA LEU A 147 -8.45 -5.42 -25.61
C LEU A 147 -9.83 -4.75 -25.58
N PHE A 148 -10.22 -4.09 -26.67
CA PHE A 148 -11.52 -3.43 -26.76
C PHE A 148 -12.67 -4.42 -26.60
N ASN A 149 -13.65 -4.07 -25.76
CA ASN A 149 -14.82 -4.90 -25.50
C ASN A 149 -16.07 -4.26 -26.11
N GLU A 150 -16.40 -4.68 -27.34
CA GLU A 150 -17.57 -4.21 -28.08
C GLU A 150 -18.91 -4.52 -27.39
N ASN A 151 -18.96 -5.50 -26.48
CA ASN A 151 -20.22 -5.86 -25.80
C ASN A 151 -20.67 -4.82 -24.77
N ILE A 152 -19.74 -4.04 -24.23
CA ILE A 152 -20.01 -2.99 -23.23
C ILE A 152 -19.81 -1.58 -23.79
N TYR A 153 -19.03 -1.44 -24.87
CA TYR A 153 -18.83 -0.18 -25.58
C TYR A 153 -19.53 -0.21 -26.94
N ASN A 154 -20.86 -0.24 -26.93
CA ASN A 154 -21.71 -0.08 -28.12
C ASN A 154 -22.92 0.80 -27.79
N TYR A 155 -23.57 1.34 -28.83
CA TYR A 155 -24.70 2.25 -28.67
C TYR A 155 -25.83 1.65 -27.81
N ASP A 156 -26.24 0.42 -28.08
CA ASP A 156 -27.37 -0.20 -27.36
C ASP A 156 -27.09 -0.34 -25.87
N PHE A 157 -25.91 -0.83 -25.49
CA PHE A 157 -25.55 -0.99 -24.09
C PHE A 157 -25.44 0.37 -23.38
N LEU A 158 -24.75 1.33 -24.01
CA LEU A 158 -24.47 2.63 -23.45
C LEU A 158 -25.72 3.52 -23.35
N SER A 159 -26.57 3.53 -24.38
CA SER A 159 -27.82 4.30 -24.38
C SER A 159 -28.84 3.76 -23.39
N ASN A 160 -28.98 2.44 -23.27
CA ASN A 160 -29.81 1.81 -22.24
C ASN A 160 -29.28 2.10 -20.83
N GLY A 161 -27.96 2.06 -20.64
CA GLY A 161 -27.31 2.45 -19.39
C GLY A 161 -27.59 3.90 -19.01
N PHE A 162 -27.43 4.84 -19.96
CA PHE A 162 -27.73 6.25 -19.76
C PHE A 162 -29.21 6.48 -19.43
N ALA A 163 -30.13 5.85 -20.16
CA ALA A 163 -31.56 5.95 -19.90
C ALA A 163 -31.93 5.43 -18.49
N GLY A 164 -31.33 4.32 -18.06
CA GLY A 164 -31.49 3.79 -16.70
C GLY A 164 -30.99 4.77 -15.64
N ILE A 165 -29.79 5.32 -15.82
CA ILE A 165 -29.23 6.35 -14.93
C ILE A 165 -30.18 7.55 -14.82
N VAL A 166 -30.67 8.10 -15.93
CA VAL A 166 -31.59 9.25 -15.90
C VAL A 166 -32.90 8.88 -15.18
N ALA A 167 -33.48 7.72 -15.48
CA ALA A 167 -34.71 7.26 -14.85
C ALA A 167 -34.57 7.12 -13.33
N ASP A 168 -33.44 6.58 -12.88
CA ASP A 168 -33.18 6.29 -11.48
C ASP A 168 -32.76 7.52 -10.68
N THR A 169 -32.16 8.54 -11.31
CA THR A 169 -31.53 9.67 -10.59
C THR A 169 -32.28 11.00 -10.71
N LYS A 170 -33.24 11.12 -11.62
CA LYS A 170 -33.98 12.38 -11.87
C LYS A 170 -34.76 12.93 -10.68
N TYR A 171 -35.06 12.11 -9.67
CA TYR A 171 -35.72 12.55 -8.44
C TYR A 171 -34.84 13.51 -7.62
N ASN A 172 -33.52 13.48 -7.83
CA ASN A 172 -32.58 14.38 -7.19
C ASN A 172 -31.95 15.36 -8.21
N ILE A 173 -31.47 14.85 -9.35
CA ILE A 173 -30.89 15.68 -10.41
C ILE A 173 -31.98 16.06 -11.41
N SER A 174 -32.86 16.97 -10.99
CA SER A 174 -34.05 17.37 -11.78
C SER A 174 -33.73 17.94 -13.17
N THR A 175 -32.50 18.38 -13.42
CA THR A 175 -32.04 18.86 -14.73
C THR A 175 -31.90 17.73 -15.74
N LEU A 176 -31.61 16.49 -15.32
CA LEU A 176 -31.41 15.37 -16.25
C LEU A 176 -32.67 15.01 -17.06
N ASP A 177 -33.86 15.18 -16.49
CA ASP A 177 -35.13 14.89 -17.18
C ASP A 177 -35.43 15.91 -18.30
N LYS A 178 -34.82 17.10 -18.22
CA LYS A 178 -34.96 18.17 -19.22
C LYS A 178 -34.02 18.00 -20.41
N PHE A 179 -33.05 17.11 -20.30
CA PHE A 179 -32.11 16.85 -21.36
C PHE A 179 -32.59 15.72 -22.28
N GLU A 180 -32.15 15.77 -23.54
CA GLU A 180 -32.19 14.66 -24.47
C GLU A 180 -30.78 14.29 -24.93
N LEU A 181 -30.52 12.99 -25.06
CA LEU A 181 -29.24 12.46 -25.50
C LEU A 181 -29.03 12.77 -26.98
N VAL A 182 -27.96 13.49 -27.29
CA VAL A 182 -27.54 13.80 -28.66
C VAL A 182 -26.62 12.70 -29.18
N LEU A 183 -25.55 12.42 -28.45
CA LEU A 183 -24.50 11.50 -28.86
C LEU A 183 -23.79 10.88 -27.65
N LEU A 184 -23.48 9.60 -27.75
CA LEU A 184 -22.58 8.90 -26.84
C LEU A 184 -21.16 8.96 -27.38
N VAL A 185 -20.21 9.42 -26.58
CA VAL A 185 -18.81 9.55 -26.96
C VAL A 185 -17.95 8.67 -26.06
N VAL A 186 -17.11 7.85 -26.70
CA VAL A 186 -16.14 6.96 -26.07
C VAL A 186 -14.75 7.44 -26.43
N ASP A 187 -13.96 7.82 -25.41
CA ASP A 187 -12.55 8.18 -25.60
C ASP A 187 -11.71 6.90 -25.62
N CYS A 188 -11.18 6.52 -26.80
CA CYS A 188 -10.38 5.31 -26.94
C CYS A 188 -9.01 5.38 -26.25
N SER A 189 -8.61 6.56 -25.75
CA SER A 189 -7.41 6.72 -24.92
C SER A 189 -7.65 6.46 -23.43
N PHE A 190 -8.91 6.27 -23.00
CA PHE A 190 -9.22 6.02 -21.60
C PHE A 190 -8.46 4.78 -21.10
N SER A 191 -7.61 4.96 -20.08
CA SER A 191 -6.62 3.95 -19.71
C SER A 191 -7.23 2.58 -19.39
N LYS A 192 -8.44 2.53 -18.83
CA LYS A 192 -9.11 1.27 -18.48
C LYS A 192 -9.74 0.55 -19.66
N LEU A 193 -10.20 1.30 -20.64
CA LEU A 193 -10.59 0.75 -21.93
C LEU A 193 -9.37 0.16 -22.65
N VAL A 194 -8.22 0.86 -22.64
CA VAL A 194 -6.97 0.37 -23.22
C VAL A 194 -6.43 -0.88 -22.53
N GLU A 195 -6.50 -0.92 -21.20
CA GLU A 195 -6.11 -2.09 -20.38
C GLU A 195 -7.10 -3.27 -20.50
N GLY A 196 -8.28 -3.07 -21.10
CA GLY A 196 -9.32 -4.09 -21.17
C GLY A 196 -9.93 -4.42 -19.80
N ASP A 197 -9.94 -3.47 -18.86
CA ASP A 197 -10.46 -3.64 -17.50
C ASP A 197 -11.97 -3.30 -17.47
N PRO A 198 -12.88 -4.29 -17.40
CA PRO A 198 -14.32 -4.05 -17.43
C PRO A 198 -14.86 -3.57 -16.07
N SER A 199 -14.02 -3.48 -15.03
CA SER A 199 -14.45 -3.00 -13.71
C SER A 199 -14.54 -1.48 -13.62
N GLU A 200 -14.02 -0.77 -14.62
CA GLU A 200 -14.13 0.68 -14.75
C GLU A 200 -14.54 1.10 -16.16
N MET A 201 -15.51 2.00 -16.23
CA MET A 201 -16.00 2.56 -17.48
C MET A 201 -16.15 4.06 -17.36
N ARG A 202 -15.76 4.81 -18.40
CA ARG A 202 -15.99 6.25 -18.49
C ARG A 202 -16.55 6.57 -19.87
N ILE A 203 -17.67 7.28 -19.89
CA ILE A 203 -18.43 7.63 -21.08
C ILE A 203 -18.78 9.11 -21.02
N TYR A 204 -18.79 9.78 -22.17
CA TYR A 204 -19.17 11.17 -22.28
C TYR A 204 -20.48 11.26 -23.07
N ASN A 205 -21.54 11.73 -22.42
CA ASN A 205 -22.86 11.84 -23.02
C ASN A 205 -23.09 13.29 -23.41
N LEU A 206 -23.07 13.59 -24.70
CA LEU A 206 -23.47 14.90 -25.19
C LEU A 206 -25.00 14.98 -25.13
N VAL A 207 -25.51 15.97 -24.41
CA VAL A 207 -26.95 16.18 -24.25
C VAL A 207 -27.31 17.62 -24.55
N ARG A 208 -28.55 17.85 -24.97
CA ARG A 208 -29.10 19.20 -25.14
C ARG A 208 -30.39 19.37 -24.38
N SER A 209 -30.72 20.60 -24.02
CA SER A 209 -32.03 20.92 -23.45
C SER A 209 -33.15 20.65 -24.46
N ARG A 210 -34.25 20.06 -23.98
CA ARG A 210 -35.47 19.86 -24.75
C ARG A 210 -36.18 21.18 -25.07
N ASP A 211 -35.97 22.19 -24.22
CA ASP A 211 -36.61 23.51 -24.36
C ASP A 211 -35.77 24.46 -25.24
N ASP A 212 -34.44 24.34 -25.17
CA ASP A 212 -33.49 25.12 -25.97
C ASP A 212 -32.39 24.22 -26.57
N PRO A 213 -32.50 23.81 -27.84
CA PRO A 213 -31.51 22.95 -28.49
C PRO A 213 -30.09 23.55 -28.59
N THR A 214 -29.92 24.84 -28.28
CA THR A 214 -28.60 25.49 -28.23
C THR A 214 -27.92 25.35 -26.87
N ASP A 215 -28.65 24.94 -25.83
CA ASP A 215 -28.12 24.67 -24.51
C ASP A 215 -27.59 23.23 -24.45
N LEU A 216 -26.27 23.10 -24.61
CA LEU A 216 -25.56 21.82 -24.70
C LEU A 216 -24.69 21.61 -23.46
N HIS A 217 -24.73 20.37 -22.97
CA HIS A 217 -23.90 19.92 -21.87
C HIS A 217 -23.21 18.61 -22.23
N LEU A 218 -22.04 18.40 -21.64
CA LEU A 218 -21.35 17.13 -21.64
C LEU A 218 -21.48 16.49 -20.26
N LEU A 219 -22.13 15.33 -20.21
CA LEU A 219 -22.33 14.56 -18.99
C LEU A 219 -21.31 13.42 -18.97
N THR A 220 -20.30 13.56 -18.12
CA THR A 220 -19.32 12.49 -17.90
C THR A 220 -19.90 11.49 -16.90
N THR A 221 -20.04 10.23 -17.33
CA THR A 221 -20.44 9.11 -16.47
C THR A 221 -19.23 8.24 -16.21
N SER A 222 -18.75 8.21 -14.98
CA SER A 222 -17.68 7.29 -14.53
C SER A 222 -18.27 6.20 -13.65
N LEU A 223 -18.15 4.93 -14.03
CA LEU A 223 -18.69 3.79 -13.31
C LEU A 223 -17.57 2.86 -12.86
N SER A 224 -17.62 2.41 -11.61
CA SER A 224 -16.64 1.51 -11.01
C SER A 224 -17.31 0.42 -10.19
N VAL A 225 -16.85 -0.81 -10.33
CA VAL A 225 -17.27 -1.92 -9.47
C VAL A 225 -16.48 -1.84 -8.15
N GLN A 226 -17.20 -1.72 -7.04
CA GLN A 226 -16.61 -1.56 -5.72
C GLN A 226 -17.23 -2.53 -4.70
N GLU A 227 -16.54 -2.75 -3.59
CA GLU A 227 -17.16 -3.37 -2.42
C GLU A 227 -17.95 -2.30 -1.66
N TYR A 228 -19.13 -2.65 -1.14
CA TYR A 228 -19.88 -1.80 -0.24
C TYR A 228 -20.20 -2.51 1.07
N LYS A 229 -20.43 -1.72 2.13
CA LYS A 229 -21.01 -2.17 3.39
C LYS A 229 -22.04 -1.15 3.87
N VAL A 230 -23.12 -1.63 4.46
CA VAL A 230 -24.08 -0.84 5.22
C VAL A 230 -24.05 -1.38 6.66
N PRO A 231 -23.18 -0.84 7.53
CA PRO A 231 -22.90 -1.41 8.85
C PRO A 231 -24.17 -1.57 9.71
N ASN A 232 -25.04 -0.56 9.70
CA ASN A 232 -26.27 -0.54 10.50
C ASN A 232 -27.27 -1.65 10.10
N LEU A 233 -27.14 -2.20 8.89
CA LEU A 233 -28.00 -3.27 8.38
C LEU A 233 -27.27 -4.62 8.29
N ASN A 234 -26.00 -4.69 8.69
CA ASN A 234 -25.12 -5.84 8.49
C ASN A 234 -25.16 -6.38 7.04
N LYS A 235 -25.24 -5.48 6.06
CA LYS A 235 -25.24 -5.81 4.63
C LYS A 235 -23.90 -5.46 4.01
N GLN A 236 -23.43 -6.32 3.11
CA GLN A 236 -22.22 -6.10 2.34
C GLN A 236 -22.28 -6.85 1.01
N GLY A 237 -21.52 -6.39 0.02
CA GLY A 237 -21.43 -7.04 -1.28
C GLY A 237 -20.72 -6.19 -2.30
N PRO A 238 -20.71 -6.60 -3.58
CA PRO A 238 -20.35 -5.73 -4.68
C PRO A 238 -21.44 -4.67 -4.92
N ALA A 239 -21.03 -3.51 -5.42
CA ALA A 239 -21.90 -2.47 -5.93
C ALA A 239 -21.28 -1.85 -7.18
N LEU A 240 -22.13 -1.26 -8.03
CA LEU A 240 -21.68 -0.34 -9.07
C LEU A 240 -21.77 1.08 -8.52
N VAL A 241 -20.63 1.74 -8.37
CA VAL A 241 -20.53 3.13 -7.93
C VAL A 241 -20.33 4.00 -9.16
N GLY A 242 -21.26 4.92 -9.36
CA GLY A 242 -21.26 5.89 -10.45
C GLY A 242 -21.00 7.31 -9.96
N MET A 243 -20.32 8.07 -10.81
CA MET A 243 -20.09 9.51 -10.67
C MET A 243 -20.60 10.18 -11.94
N ILE A 244 -21.52 11.13 -11.80
CA ILE A 244 -22.02 11.97 -12.89
C ILE A 244 -21.38 13.35 -12.73
N THR A 245 -20.80 13.89 -13.79
CA THR A 245 -20.30 15.27 -13.84
C THR A 245 -20.96 16.00 -14.99
N VAL A 246 -21.53 17.19 -14.72
CA VAL A 246 -22.21 18.01 -15.72
C VAL A 246 -21.33 19.19 -16.10
N ILE A 247 -20.97 19.29 -17.38
CA ILE A 247 -20.08 20.34 -17.90
C ILE A 247 -20.81 21.11 -18.98
N GLN A 248 -20.94 22.42 -18.83
CA GLN A 248 -21.46 23.34 -19.86
C GLN A 248 -20.35 24.19 -20.49
N ASP A 249 -19.33 24.51 -19.68
CA ASP A 249 -18.19 25.34 -20.05
C ASP A 249 -16.91 24.71 -19.49
N MET A 250 -15.93 24.51 -20.36
CA MET A 250 -14.60 23.99 -19.98
C MET A 250 -13.76 24.99 -19.19
N GLN A 251 -14.18 26.26 -19.10
CA GLN A 251 -13.55 27.27 -18.25
C GLN A 251 -14.09 27.27 -16.82
N ALA A 252 -15.09 26.44 -16.50
CA ALA A 252 -15.66 26.38 -15.17
C ALA A 252 -14.64 25.87 -14.14
N GLU A 253 -14.40 26.66 -13.10
CA GLU A 253 -13.53 26.30 -11.97
C GLU A 253 -14.15 25.23 -11.06
N ASN A 254 -15.47 25.08 -11.10
CA ASN A 254 -16.22 24.07 -10.37
C ASN A 254 -17.33 23.53 -11.26
N VAL A 255 -17.56 22.23 -11.21
CA VAL A 255 -18.60 21.54 -11.97
C VAL A 255 -19.52 20.77 -11.05
N ASP A 256 -20.78 20.62 -11.44
CA ASP A 256 -21.75 19.86 -10.67
C ASP A 256 -21.44 18.36 -10.77
N GLN A 257 -21.31 17.72 -9.61
CA GLN A 257 -20.88 16.34 -9.49
C GLN A 257 -21.77 15.58 -8.51
N PHE A 258 -22.14 14.34 -8.88
CA PHE A 258 -23.06 13.53 -8.08
C PHE A 258 -22.61 12.08 -7.96
N TYR A 259 -22.79 11.49 -6.78
CA TYR A 259 -22.64 10.06 -6.57
C TYR A 259 -23.96 9.33 -6.75
N MET A 260 -23.87 8.16 -7.37
CA MET A 260 -24.94 7.18 -7.43
C MET A 260 -24.39 5.78 -7.15
N VAL A 261 -25.14 4.95 -6.45
CA VAL A 261 -24.69 3.60 -6.09
C VAL A 261 -25.81 2.60 -6.36
N ALA A 262 -25.49 1.54 -7.11
CA ALA A 262 -26.36 0.39 -7.31
C ALA A 262 -25.82 -0.81 -6.52
N THR A 263 -26.36 -1.02 -5.32
CA THR A 263 -26.00 -2.11 -4.40
C THR A 263 -26.51 -3.50 -4.83
N THR A 264 -27.34 -3.55 -5.87
CA THR A 264 -27.89 -4.78 -6.47
C THR A 264 -27.03 -5.34 -7.59
N TYR A 265 -26.08 -4.57 -8.12
CA TYR A 265 -25.20 -5.00 -9.21
C TYR A 265 -24.03 -5.85 -8.67
N PRO A 266 -23.64 -6.96 -9.33
CA PRO A 266 -24.12 -7.48 -10.62
C PRO A 266 -25.25 -8.53 -10.51
N TYR A 267 -25.89 -8.68 -9.35
CA TYR A 267 -26.93 -9.69 -9.15
C TYR A 267 -28.22 -9.37 -9.91
N GLN A 268 -28.47 -8.09 -10.18
CA GLN A 268 -29.50 -7.63 -11.11
C GLN A 268 -28.85 -7.17 -12.42
N ARG A 269 -29.49 -7.53 -13.55
CA ARG A 269 -28.98 -7.23 -14.90
C ARG A 269 -28.96 -5.73 -15.19
N SER A 270 -29.99 -5.03 -14.74
CA SER A 270 -30.06 -3.57 -14.80
C SER A 270 -29.67 -3.03 -13.42
N PRO A 271 -28.68 -2.13 -13.34
CA PRO A 271 -28.40 -1.41 -12.10
C PRO A 271 -29.64 -0.62 -11.66
N ASP A 272 -29.95 -0.64 -10.36
CA ASP A 272 -30.93 0.25 -9.74
C ASP A 272 -30.15 1.28 -8.92
N PHE A 273 -29.97 2.47 -9.48
CA PHE A 273 -29.16 3.50 -8.86
C PHE A 273 -29.96 4.28 -7.81
N GLU A 274 -29.33 4.45 -6.65
CA GLU A 274 -29.76 5.39 -5.62
C GLU A 274 -28.75 6.54 -5.56
N MET A 275 -29.22 7.75 -5.30
CA MET A 275 -28.38 8.93 -5.16
C MET A 275 -27.73 8.98 -3.80
N TYR A 276 -26.49 9.47 -3.73
CA TYR A 276 -25.75 9.61 -2.48
C TYR A 276 -25.04 10.96 -2.38
N GLU A 277 -24.95 11.46 -1.15
CA GLU A 277 -24.12 12.59 -0.77
C GLU A 277 -22.81 12.09 -0.14
N PHE A 278 -21.72 12.80 -0.42
CA PHE A 278 -20.45 12.56 0.24
C PHE A 278 -20.52 12.99 1.71
N VAL A 279 -20.09 12.10 2.62
CA VAL A 279 -20.00 12.39 4.06
C VAL A 279 -18.54 12.58 4.48
N GLY A 280 -17.65 11.71 3.99
CA GLY A 280 -16.25 11.72 4.36
C GLY A 280 -15.52 10.47 3.91
N VAL A 281 -14.31 10.28 4.44
CA VAL A 281 -13.49 9.10 4.23
C VAL A 281 -13.17 8.48 5.58
N THR A 282 -13.33 7.17 5.72
CA THR A 282 -13.04 6.45 6.97
C THR A 282 -11.52 6.31 7.17
N SER A 283 -11.11 5.92 8.39
CA SER A 283 -9.70 5.64 8.69
C SER A 283 -9.07 4.54 7.83
N ASP A 284 -9.90 3.68 7.23
CA ASP A 284 -9.46 2.52 6.45
C ASP A 284 -9.60 2.78 4.94
N SER A 285 -9.64 4.06 4.53
CA SER A 285 -9.78 4.50 3.14
C SER A 285 -11.06 4.02 2.43
N PHE A 286 -12.19 3.98 3.15
CA PHE A 286 -13.50 3.84 2.51
C PHE A 286 -14.15 5.20 2.30
N LEU A 287 -14.79 5.37 1.15
CA LEU A 287 -15.69 6.48 0.87
C LEU A 287 -16.97 6.29 1.68
N GLU A 288 -17.32 7.25 2.53
CA GLU A 288 -18.56 7.28 3.29
C GLU A 288 -19.61 8.12 2.55
N LEU A 289 -20.73 7.48 2.27
CA LEU A 289 -21.81 7.99 1.45
C LEU A 289 -23.15 7.90 2.21
N ARG A 290 -23.96 8.94 2.10
CA ARG A 290 -25.32 9.00 2.68
C ARG A 290 -26.36 9.01 1.57
N SER A 291 -27.28 8.04 1.57
CA SER A 291 -28.30 7.95 0.53
C SER A 291 -29.27 9.13 0.58
N VAL A 292 -29.69 9.61 -0.58
CA VAL A 292 -30.82 10.51 -0.74
C VAL A 292 -32.07 9.68 -1.10
N PRO A 293 -33.06 9.54 -0.20
CA PRO A 293 -34.26 8.75 -0.47
C PRO A 293 -35.11 9.33 -1.61
N ARG A 294 -35.78 8.46 -2.38
CA ARG A 294 -36.77 8.87 -3.40
C ARG A 294 -38.01 9.45 -2.75
N ASP A 295 -38.45 8.81 -1.66
CA ASP A 295 -39.52 9.29 -0.79
C ASP A 295 -39.06 9.30 0.68
N PRO A 296 -38.72 10.49 1.23
CA PRO A 296 -38.27 10.62 2.62
C PRO A 296 -39.27 10.15 3.68
N LEU A 297 -40.55 9.96 3.34
CA LEU A 297 -41.58 9.51 4.28
C LEU A 297 -41.63 7.98 4.42
N THR A 298 -41.14 7.23 3.42
CA THR A 298 -41.25 5.77 3.37
C THR A 298 -39.89 5.08 3.31
N GLU A 299 -38.86 5.74 2.79
CA GLU A 299 -37.53 5.18 2.62
C GLU A 299 -36.54 5.73 3.68
N PRO A 300 -35.84 4.85 4.43
CA PRO A 300 -34.87 5.29 5.41
C PRO A 300 -33.56 5.76 4.74
N VAL A 301 -32.93 6.76 5.34
CA VAL A 301 -31.56 7.17 4.99
C VAL A 301 -30.57 6.05 5.36
N LYS A 302 -29.77 5.62 4.38
CA LYS A 302 -28.73 4.60 4.50
C LYS A 302 -27.36 5.28 4.53
N ASN A 303 -26.50 4.85 5.45
CA ASN A 303 -25.09 5.20 5.45
C ASN A 303 -24.31 4.00 4.92
N LEU A 304 -23.66 4.20 3.78
CA LEU A 304 -22.92 3.19 3.05
C LEU A 304 -21.46 3.58 3.02
N ILE A 305 -20.57 2.61 3.23
CA ILE A 305 -19.14 2.77 2.98
C ILE A 305 -18.76 1.94 1.76
N THR A 306 -17.92 2.48 0.88
CA THR A 306 -17.49 1.78 -0.34
C THR A 306 -16.04 2.07 -0.67
N ALA A 307 -15.37 1.07 -1.24
CA ALA A 307 -14.03 1.22 -1.77
C ALA A 307 -13.77 0.18 -2.85
N ARG A 308 -12.88 0.53 -3.79
CA ARG A 308 -12.25 -0.46 -4.66
C ARG A 308 -11.09 -1.09 -3.91
N LYS A 309 -11.10 -2.42 -3.80
CA LYS A 309 -9.96 -3.18 -3.29
C LYS A 309 -9.26 -3.91 -4.42
N ARG A 310 -7.95 -3.71 -4.52
CA ARG A 310 -7.12 -4.39 -5.51
C ARG A 310 -5.79 -4.77 -4.91
N GLY A 311 -5.32 -5.97 -5.19
CA GLY A 311 -4.04 -6.41 -4.68
C GLY A 311 -3.85 -7.89 -4.93
N PHE A 312 -3.01 -8.51 -4.12
CA PHE A 312 -2.66 -9.91 -4.27
C PHE A 312 -2.75 -10.61 -2.92
N TYR A 313 -3.14 -11.88 -2.98
CA TYR A 313 -3.10 -12.81 -1.86
C TYR A 313 -1.96 -13.80 -2.11
N ASN A 314 -1.23 -14.16 -1.06
CA ASN A 314 -0.32 -15.30 -1.08
C ASN A 314 -0.88 -16.38 -0.15
N GLY A 315 -1.61 -17.33 -0.75
CA GLY A 315 -2.43 -18.29 -0.01
C GLY A 315 -3.49 -17.59 0.85
N ASP A 316 -3.84 -18.22 1.97
CA ASP A 316 -4.88 -17.74 2.90
C ASP A 316 -4.31 -16.89 4.06
N SER A 317 -2.99 -16.74 4.12
CA SER A 317 -2.29 -16.18 5.28
C SER A 317 -1.69 -14.79 5.06
N GLN A 318 -1.57 -14.34 3.81
CA GLN A 318 -0.83 -13.14 3.46
C GLN A 318 -1.55 -12.36 2.36
N SER A 319 -1.54 -11.04 2.48
CA SER A 319 -2.11 -10.17 1.45
C SER A 319 -1.45 -8.79 1.44
N ASN A 320 -1.46 -8.17 0.27
CA ASN A 320 -1.19 -6.75 0.10
C ASN A 320 -2.34 -6.20 -0.75
N ILE A 321 -3.22 -5.44 -0.10
CA ILE A 321 -4.46 -4.94 -0.68
C ILE A 321 -4.46 -3.43 -0.63
N ARG A 322 -4.59 -2.81 -1.80
CA ARG A 322 -4.85 -1.38 -1.95
C ARG A 322 -6.34 -1.13 -1.84
N THR A 323 -6.74 -0.37 -0.83
CA THR A 323 -8.11 0.11 -0.65
C THR A 323 -8.16 1.54 -1.17
N MET A 324 -8.96 1.76 -2.21
CA MET A 324 -8.95 2.98 -3.03
C MET A 324 -10.35 3.54 -3.18
N TYR A 325 -10.46 4.86 -3.23
CA TYR A 325 -11.68 5.61 -3.49
C TYR A 325 -11.39 6.78 -4.44
N SER A 326 -12.46 7.39 -4.96
CA SER A 326 -12.37 8.58 -5.81
C SER A 326 -13.36 9.63 -5.30
N THR A 327 -12.92 10.88 -5.15
CA THR A 327 -13.71 12.00 -4.64
C THR A 327 -14.28 12.87 -5.77
N LEU A 328 -15.36 13.61 -5.48
CA LEU A 328 -15.99 14.61 -6.37
C LEU A 328 -15.60 16.06 -5.98
N ASP A 329 -14.52 16.27 -5.21
CA ASP A 329 -14.30 17.58 -4.60
C ASP A 329 -13.64 18.57 -5.55
N GLY A 330 -14.41 19.60 -5.93
CA GLY A 330 -13.91 20.92 -6.35
C GLY A 330 -12.95 20.92 -7.53
N VAL A 331 -13.14 19.99 -8.47
CA VAL A 331 -12.31 19.89 -9.67
C VAL A 331 -12.81 20.84 -10.74
N ASP A 332 -11.88 21.50 -11.42
CA ASP A 332 -12.17 22.26 -12.63
C ASP A 332 -12.69 21.34 -13.74
N ALA A 333 -13.43 21.91 -14.70
CA ALA A 333 -14.06 21.14 -15.77
C ALA A 333 -13.06 20.26 -16.54
N LYS A 334 -11.85 20.76 -16.81
CA LYS A 334 -10.81 20.02 -17.52
C LYS A 334 -10.30 18.85 -16.70
N SER A 335 -10.00 19.04 -15.43
CA SER A 335 -9.58 17.95 -14.53
C SER A 335 -10.67 16.90 -14.38
N ALA A 336 -11.92 17.31 -14.18
CA ALA A 336 -13.06 16.41 -14.03
C ALA A 336 -13.31 15.55 -15.28
N LEU A 337 -13.11 16.15 -16.47
CA LEU A 337 -13.24 15.48 -17.75
C LEU A 337 -12.09 14.48 -18.00
N THR A 338 -10.85 14.93 -17.84
CA THR A 338 -9.67 14.23 -18.36
C THR A 338 -9.02 13.29 -17.35
N ARG A 339 -9.28 13.45 -16.05
CA ARG A 339 -8.61 12.69 -14.99
C ARG A 339 -9.64 11.98 -14.11
N TRP A 340 -9.36 10.72 -13.78
CA TRP A 340 -10.06 10.01 -12.71
C TRP A 340 -9.05 9.58 -11.66
N GLU A 341 -8.95 10.36 -10.60
CA GLU A 341 -7.98 10.10 -9.55
C GLU A 341 -8.53 9.11 -8.52
N TRP A 342 -7.67 8.18 -8.12
CA TRP A 342 -7.93 7.18 -7.10
C TRP A 342 -6.89 7.29 -6.00
N THR A 343 -7.37 7.65 -4.83
CA THR A 343 -6.58 7.83 -3.60
C THR A 343 -6.88 6.70 -2.64
N GLY A 344 -5.94 6.41 -1.75
CA GLY A 344 -6.17 5.42 -0.69
C GLY A 344 -4.89 4.89 -0.09
N GLU A 345 -4.98 3.69 0.47
CA GLU A 345 -3.91 3.09 1.26
C GLU A 345 -3.65 1.65 0.84
N ALA A 346 -2.38 1.25 0.87
CA ALA A 346 -1.99 -0.15 0.78
C ALA A 346 -1.95 -0.75 2.19
N VAL A 347 -2.70 -1.83 2.38
CA VAL A 347 -2.76 -2.60 3.63
C VAL A 347 -2.06 -3.94 3.43
N THR A 348 -1.00 -4.16 4.17
CA THR A 348 -0.24 -5.41 4.15
C THR A 348 -0.54 -6.23 5.39
N VAL A 349 -0.99 -7.47 5.16
CA VAL A 349 -1.27 -8.46 6.21
C VAL A 349 -0.34 -9.65 6.01
N ASP A 350 0.29 -10.11 7.09
CA ASP A 350 1.06 -11.35 7.10
C ASP A 350 0.82 -12.10 8.42
N ALA A 351 0.06 -13.19 8.34
CA ALA A 351 -0.22 -14.04 9.48
C ALA A 351 1.03 -14.79 9.99
N TRP A 352 2.11 -14.87 9.22
CA TRP A 352 3.39 -15.44 9.63
C TRP A 352 4.35 -14.40 10.21
N ALA A 353 4.03 -13.10 10.17
CA ALA A 353 4.92 -12.04 10.66
C ALA A 353 5.39 -12.24 12.11
N TRP A 354 4.61 -12.95 12.94
CA TRP A 354 4.99 -13.29 14.31
C TRP A 354 6.33 -14.04 14.41
N VAL A 355 6.77 -14.75 13.37
CA VAL A 355 8.09 -15.43 13.38
C VAL A 355 9.24 -14.43 13.52
N HIS A 356 9.05 -13.18 13.09
CA HIS A 356 10.03 -12.09 13.23
C HIS A 356 10.05 -11.52 14.65
N CYS A 357 9.12 -11.91 15.53
CA CYS A 357 9.18 -11.56 16.95
C CYS A 357 10.41 -12.12 17.67
N ILE A 358 11.18 -13.03 17.04
CA ILE A 358 12.52 -13.43 17.50
C ILE A 358 13.45 -12.23 17.73
N HIS A 359 13.28 -11.14 16.98
CA HIS A 359 14.06 -9.92 17.13
C HIS A 359 13.86 -9.27 18.50
N PHE A 360 12.66 -9.38 19.10
CA PHE A 360 12.43 -8.92 20.47
C PHE A 360 13.37 -9.61 21.47
N PHE A 361 13.52 -10.93 21.38
CA PHE A 361 14.40 -11.69 22.25
C PHE A 361 15.88 -11.35 22.02
N PHE A 362 16.29 -11.11 20.77
CA PHE A 362 17.65 -10.66 20.47
C PHE A 362 17.95 -9.27 21.04
N GLY A 363 16.99 -8.36 20.95
CA GLY A 363 17.06 -7.03 21.57
C GLY A 363 17.15 -7.14 23.10
N LEU A 364 16.26 -7.90 23.74
CA LEU A 364 16.23 -8.10 25.19
C LEU A 364 17.54 -8.68 25.73
N GLN A 365 18.10 -9.69 25.05
CA GLN A 365 19.39 -10.26 25.43
C GLN A 365 20.51 -9.20 25.37
N THR A 366 20.49 -8.34 24.35
CA THR A 366 21.50 -7.27 24.20
C THR A 366 21.34 -6.18 25.26
N ILE A 367 20.09 -5.85 25.64
CA ILE A 367 19.79 -4.96 26.78
C ILE A 367 20.36 -5.55 28.07
N PHE A 368 20.12 -6.83 28.34
CA PHE A 368 20.66 -7.50 29.53
C PHE A 368 22.20 -7.44 29.56
N SER A 369 22.86 -7.72 28.43
CA SER A 369 24.32 -7.58 28.31
C SER A 369 24.80 -6.15 28.59
N LEU A 370 24.08 -5.11 28.11
CA LEU A 370 24.40 -3.72 28.40
C LEU A 370 24.18 -3.36 29.87
N ILE A 371 23.14 -3.88 30.52
CA ILE A 371 22.89 -3.67 31.96
C ILE A 371 24.04 -4.26 32.77
N VAL A 372 24.41 -5.53 32.50
CA VAL A 372 25.54 -6.19 33.18
C VAL A 372 26.84 -5.42 32.92
N LEU A 373 27.09 -5.01 31.67
CA LEU A 373 28.25 -4.22 31.30
C LEU A 373 28.32 -2.90 32.08
N THR A 374 27.18 -2.21 32.20
CA THR A 374 27.07 -0.94 32.94
C THR A 374 27.35 -1.16 34.42
N LEU A 375 26.79 -2.20 35.03
CA LEU A 375 27.03 -2.55 36.43
C LEU A 375 28.51 -2.87 36.70
N VAL A 376 29.15 -3.68 35.85
CA VAL A 376 30.57 -4.03 35.99
C VAL A 376 31.46 -2.80 35.79
N THR A 377 31.16 -1.99 34.78
CA THR A 377 31.86 -0.72 34.51
C THR A 377 31.77 0.21 35.71
N TYR A 378 30.57 0.37 36.28
CA TYR A 378 30.35 1.19 37.46
C TYR A 378 31.12 0.69 38.70
N GLN A 379 31.13 -0.62 38.96
CA GLN A 379 31.93 -1.20 40.04
C GLN A 379 33.44 -0.98 39.84
N LYS A 380 33.94 -1.09 38.59
CA LYS A 380 35.35 -0.84 38.29
C LYS A 380 35.73 0.63 38.47
N ILE A 381 34.86 1.54 38.04
CA ILE A 381 35.04 2.99 38.29
C ILE A 381 35.07 3.28 39.79
N ARG A 382 34.16 2.68 40.58
CA ARG A 382 34.15 2.81 42.06
C ARG A 382 35.43 2.28 42.73
N THR A 383 36.13 1.35 42.10
CA THR A 383 37.42 0.82 42.58
C THR A 383 38.63 1.56 41.99
N GLY A 384 38.42 2.73 41.38
CA GLY A 384 39.46 3.60 40.85
C GLY A 384 40.02 3.17 39.47
N LYS A 385 39.34 2.25 38.78
CA LYS A 385 39.79 1.71 37.49
C LYS A 385 38.85 2.13 36.37
N VAL A 386 39.38 2.81 35.34
CA VAL A 386 38.62 3.08 34.11
C VAL A 386 38.60 1.80 33.27
N TRP A 387 37.43 1.18 33.16
CA TRP A 387 37.21 -0.01 32.36
C TRP A 387 35.83 0.07 31.70
N ILE A 388 35.80 0.01 30.38
CA ILE A 388 34.58 -0.18 29.58
C ILE A 388 34.74 -1.56 28.95
N GLY A 389 33.82 -2.50 29.10
CA GLY A 389 33.91 -3.81 28.45
C GLY A 389 33.41 -3.80 27.00
N ASP A 390 33.27 -4.99 26.42
CA ASP A 390 32.62 -5.18 25.11
C ASP A 390 31.17 -5.67 25.36
N PRO A 391 30.15 -4.97 24.86
CA PRO A 391 28.74 -5.37 25.05
C PRO A 391 28.41 -6.72 24.42
N PHE A 392 29.21 -7.19 23.46
CA PHE A 392 29.05 -8.49 22.82
C PHE A 392 29.94 -9.57 23.45
N ALA A 393 30.69 -9.29 24.52
CA ALA A 393 31.58 -10.27 25.16
C ALA A 393 30.85 -11.54 25.65
N SER A 394 29.56 -11.45 25.95
CA SER A 394 28.70 -12.58 26.33
C SER A 394 28.09 -13.31 25.13
N VAL A 395 28.26 -12.80 23.91
CA VAL A 395 27.70 -13.36 22.68
C VAL A 395 28.83 -14.07 21.94
N SER A 396 28.84 -15.40 22.00
CA SER A 396 29.84 -16.19 21.27
C SER A 396 29.67 -16.03 19.76
N THR A 397 30.74 -16.22 18.99
CA THR A 397 30.67 -16.27 17.51
C THR A 397 29.60 -17.25 17.04
N ALA A 398 29.48 -18.40 17.71
CA ALA A 398 28.44 -19.40 17.42
C ALA A 398 27.03 -18.85 17.64
N THR A 399 26.82 -18.04 18.68
CA THR A 399 25.54 -17.36 18.94
C THR A 399 25.19 -16.37 17.84
N ILE A 400 26.16 -15.59 17.35
CA ILE A 400 25.93 -14.64 16.24
C ILE A 400 25.54 -15.39 14.96
N VAL A 401 26.25 -16.46 14.62
CA VAL A 401 25.94 -17.29 13.45
C VAL A 401 24.55 -17.92 13.58
N LEU A 402 24.22 -18.46 14.75
CA LEU A 402 22.90 -19.04 15.01
C LEU A 402 21.79 -17.99 14.87
N ARG A 403 21.98 -16.77 15.39
CA ARG A 403 21.01 -15.67 15.19
C ARG A 403 20.81 -15.37 13.71
N GLY A 404 21.88 -15.31 12.93
CA GLY A 404 21.80 -15.15 11.48
C GLY A 404 20.98 -16.26 10.81
N LEU A 405 21.23 -17.52 11.17
CA LEU A 405 20.46 -18.66 10.67
C LEU A 405 18.98 -18.59 11.07
N LEU A 406 18.67 -18.16 12.30
CA LEU A 406 17.29 -18.00 12.76
C LEU A 406 16.55 -16.89 12.00
N VAL A 407 17.22 -15.79 11.67
CA VAL A 407 16.64 -14.73 10.83
C VAL A 407 16.38 -15.24 9.40
N LEU A 408 17.33 -16.00 8.83
CA LEU A 408 17.11 -16.61 7.52
C LEU A 408 15.95 -17.62 7.53
N ALA A 409 15.85 -18.41 8.60
CA ALA A 409 14.74 -19.34 8.79
C ALA A 409 13.41 -18.60 8.97
N SER A 410 13.38 -17.47 9.69
CA SER A 410 12.17 -16.68 9.87
C SER A 410 11.68 -16.11 8.53
N TRP A 411 12.57 -15.64 7.67
CA TRP A 411 12.24 -15.23 6.31
C TRP A 411 11.73 -16.39 5.45
N PHE A 412 12.36 -17.56 5.55
CA PHE A 412 11.88 -18.74 4.83
C PHE A 412 10.46 -19.14 5.25
N LEU A 413 10.14 -19.03 6.54
CA LEU A 413 8.81 -19.37 7.06
C LEU A 413 7.69 -18.43 6.58
N ASP A 414 7.98 -17.14 6.36
CA ASP A 414 7.01 -16.21 5.76
C ASP A 414 7.03 -16.23 4.21
N SER A 415 7.80 -17.14 3.60
CA SER A 415 8.01 -17.19 2.14
C SER A 415 8.67 -15.94 1.55
N PHE A 416 9.53 -15.27 2.32
CA PHE A 416 10.22 -14.01 1.96
C PHE A 416 9.27 -12.83 1.66
N TRP A 417 8.01 -12.94 2.07
CA TRP A 417 6.99 -11.91 1.91
C TRP A 417 7.42 -10.58 2.52
N SER A 418 7.87 -10.58 3.78
CA SER A 418 8.30 -9.34 4.46
C SER A 418 9.49 -8.67 3.77
N ILE A 419 10.41 -9.45 3.18
CA ILE A 419 11.55 -8.89 2.43
C ILE A 419 11.08 -8.30 1.11
N ASN A 420 10.22 -9.03 0.39
CA ASN A 420 9.72 -8.58 -0.91
C ASN A 420 8.93 -7.28 -0.75
N GLU A 421 8.05 -7.20 0.25
CA GLU A 421 7.29 -5.99 0.56
C GLU A 421 8.19 -4.83 1.00
N TYR A 422 9.18 -5.09 1.87
CA TYR A 422 10.16 -4.06 2.22
C TYR A 422 10.94 -3.55 0.98
N ALA A 423 11.36 -4.45 0.09
CA ALA A 423 12.06 -4.09 -1.13
C ALA A 423 11.17 -3.29 -2.09
N MET A 424 9.91 -3.69 -2.28
CA MET A 424 8.94 -2.98 -3.11
C MET A 424 8.60 -1.60 -2.53
N SER A 425 8.35 -1.51 -1.23
CA SER A 425 8.11 -0.25 -0.53
C SER A 425 9.30 0.71 -0.65
N ARG A 426 10.53 0.22 -0.45
CA ARG A 426 11.75 1.03 -0.60
C ARG A 426 12.07 1.42 -2.04
N ALA A 427 11.78 0.55 -3.01
CA ALA A 427 11.94 0.85 -4.42
C ALA A 427 10.99 1.98 -4.85
N ALA A 428 9.76 1.99 -4.35
CA ALA A 428 8.78 3.06 -4.60
C ALA A 428 9.21 4.42 -4.03
N ILE A 429 10.02 4.45 -2.96
CA ILE A 429 10.58 5.69 -2.38
C ILE A 429 11.74 6.26 -3.24
N LEU A 430 12.34 5.45 -4.11
CA LEU A 430 13.50 5.84 -4.95
C LEU A 430 13.12 6.26 -6.37
N THR A 431 11.86 6.14 -6.76
CA THR A 431 11.27 6.57 -8.03
C THR A 431 10.34 7.73 -7.80
#